data_AF-A0A0F7CPK4-F1
#
_entry.id   AF-A0A0F7CPK4-F1
#
_cell.length_a   1.000
_cell.length_b   1.000
_cell.length_c   1.000
_cell.angle_alpha   90.00
_cell.angle_beta   90.00
_cell.angle_gamma   90.00
#
_symmetry.space_group_name_H-M   'P 1'
#
loop_
_entity.id
_entity.type
_entity.pdbx_description
1 polymer ?
#
loop_
_entity_poly.entity_id
_entity_poly.type
_entity_poly.pdbx_seq_one_letter_code
_entity_poly.pdbx_strand_id
1 'polypeptide(L)'
;MTADAIAGLRQVHARLKSIGTDTIPRPHELEAAAEKVLACSAELGDVAVADPEEVRRLLAYAVKSLRAAEKAARAHHSDPAGRPLSPVRFALKAGSADGALESVLELLGPGN
;
A
#
# COMPACT_ATOMS: atom_id res chain seq x y z
N MET A 1 -7.09 -2.96 16.68
CA MET A 1 -7.32 -3.15 15.24
C MET A 1 -8.17 -4.39 15.09
N THR A 2 -9.26 -4.26 14.36
CA THR A 2 -10.21 -5.35 14.16
C THR A 2 -9.66 -6.38 13.16
N ALA A 3 -10.20 -7.61 13.20
CA ALA A 3 -9.93 -8.63 12.18
C ALA A 3 -10.28 -8.10 10.77
N ASP A 4 -11.29 -7.24 10.66
CA ASP A 4 -11.70 -6.60 9.41
C ASP A 4 -10.64 -5.64 8.88
N ALA A 5 -10.00 -4.85 9.76
CA ALA A 5 -8.89 -3.99 9.36
C ALA A 5 -7.66 -4.80 8.93
N ILE A 6 -7.35 -5.91 9.60
CA ILE A 6 -6.25 -6.80 9.18
C ILE A 6 -6.57 -7.45 7.83
N ALA A 7 -7.79 -7.96 7.64
CA ALA A 7 -8.26 -8.48 6.36
C ALA A 7 -8.20 -7.40 5.27
N GLY A 8 -8.47 -6.15 5.63
CA GLY A 8 -8.32 -4.99 4.77
C GLY A 8 -6.88 -4.78 4.29
N LEU A 9 -5.90 -4.82 5.20
CA LEU A 9 -4.49 -4.75 4.85
C LEU A 9 -4.04 -5.93 3.98
N ARG A 10 -4.49 -7.15 4.30
CA ARG A 10 -4.23 -8.36 3.49
C ARG A 10 -4.78 -8.22 2.07
N GLN A 11 -5.97 -7.63 1.91
CA GLN A 11 -6.55 -7.39 0.59
C GLN A 11 -5.72 -6.39 -0.22
N VAL A 12 -5.24 -5.30 0.40
CA VAL A 12 -4.38 -4.33 -0.29
C VAL A 12 -3.06 -4.96 -0.69
N HIS A 13 -2.43 -5.71 0.22
CA HIS A 13 -1.19 -6.44 -0.04
C HIS A 13 -1.35 -7.47 -1.18
N ALA A 14 -2.41 -8.30 -1.15
CA ALA A 14 -2.70 -9.25 -2.22
C ALA A 14 -2.92 -8.54 -3.58
N ARG A 15 -3.58 -7.38 -3.57
CA ARG A 15 -3.76 -6.56 -4.77
C ARG A 15 -2.42 -6.05 -5.30
N LEU A 16 -1.55 -5.53 -4.44
CA LEU A 16 -0.21 -5.08 -4.85
C LEU A 16 0.62 -6.21 -5.46
N LYS A 17 0.63 -7.39 -4.85
CA LYS A 17 1.27 -8.59 -5.43
C LYS A 17 0.68 -9.02 -6.76
N SER A 18 -0.61 -8.80 -6.98
CA SER A 18 -1.28 -9.14 -8.25
C SER A 18 -1.01 -8.15 -9.39
N ILE A 19 -0.53 -6.93 -9.08
CA ILE A 19 -0.21 -5.94 -10.09
C ILE A 19 1.11 -6.35 -10.76
N GLY A 20 1.00 -7.04 -11.90
CA GLY A 20 2.13 -7.36 -12.75
C GLY A 20 2.77 -6.11 -13.37
N THR A 21 3.96 -6.28 -13.95
CA THR A 21 4.72 -5.23 -14.62
C THR A 21 4.07 -4.71 -15.90
N ASP A 22 3.08 -5.44 -16.42
CA ASP A 22 2.60 -5.30 -17.79
C ASP A 22 1.43 -4.32 -17.90
N THR A 23 0.82 -3.96 -16.76
CA THR A 23 -0.30 -3.03 -16.70
C THR A 23 -0.20 -2.12 -15.48
N ILE A 24 -0.11 -0.82 -15.72
CA ILE A 24 -0.23 0.19 -14.65
C ILE A 24 -1.71 0.39 -14.32
N PRO A 25 -2.14 0.19 -13.06
CA PRO A 25 -3.52 0.35 -12.65
C PRO A 25 -4.00 1.79 -12.81
N ARG A 26 -5.31 1.99 -12.74
CA ARG A 26 -5.90 3.33 -12.76
C ARG A 26 -5.57 4.06 -11.45
N PRO A 27 -5.35 5.38 -11.48
CA PRO A 27 -5.00 6.15 -10.29
C PRO A 27 -5.97 5.96 -9.11
N HIS A 28 -7.28 5.97 -9.36
CA HIS A 28 -8.30 5.83 -8.31
C HIS A 28 -8.22 4.49 -7.56
N GLU A 29 -7.68 3.44 -8.19
CA GLU A 29 -7.49 2.13 -7.53
C GLU A 29 -6.41 2.19 -6.45
N LEU A 30 -5.38 3.01 -6.67
CA LEU A 30 -4.27 3.23 -5.74
C LEU A 30 -4.67 4.22 -4.63
N GLU A 31 -5.49 5.21 -4.97
CA GLU A 31 -6.11 6.13 -4.01
C GLU A 31 -6.98 5.35 -3.02
N ALA A 32 -7.90 4.50 -3.51
CA ALA A 32 -8.74 3.65 -2.66
C ALA A 32 -7.90 2.69 -1.78
N ALA A 33 -6.79 2.16 -2.31
CA ALA A 33 -5.87 1.36 -1.51
C ALA A 33 -5.21 2.17 -0.40
N ALA A 34 -4.77 3.40 -0.68
CA ALA A 34 -4.16 4.29 0.31
C ALA A 34 -5.15 4.69 1.41
N GLU A 35 -6.39 5.03 1.04
CA GLU A 35 -7.46 5.33 1.98
C GLU A 35 -7.79 4.13 2.87
N LYS A 36 -7.83 2.93 2.29
CA LYS A 36 -8.05 1.70 3.04
C LYS A 36 -6.96 1.44 4.07
N VAL A 37 -5.68 1.56 3.69
CA VAL A 37 -4.56 1.42 4.64
C VAL A 37 -4.63 2.49 5.73
N LEU A 38 -4.98 3.73 5.39
CA LEU A 38 -5.15 4.81 6.35
C LEU A 38 -6.28 4.52 7.36
N ALA A 39 -7.44 4.07 6.87
CA ALA A 39 -8.56 3.67 7.73
C ALA A 39 -8.17 2.53 8.68
N CYS A 40 -7.51 1.49 8.17
CA CYS A 40 -6.99 0.39 9.00
C CYS A 40 -5.97 0.89 10.05
N SER A 41 -5.13 1.87 9.71
CA SER A 41 -4.15 2.44 10.64
C SER A 41 -4.77 3.21 11.81
N ALA A 42 -5.95 3.80 11.63
CA ALA A 42 -6.66 4.50 12.69
C ALA A 42 -7.17 3.53 13.78
N GLU A 43 -7.38 2.27 13.43
CA GLU A 43 -7.82 1.22 14.35
C GLU A 43 -6.67 0.57 15.15
N LEU A 44 -5.42 1.02 14.97
CA LEU A 44 -4.26 0.37 15.60
C LEU A 44 -4.27 0.43 17.14
N GLY A 45 -5.00 1.38 17.73
CA GLY A 45 -5.03 1.60 19.19
C GLY A 45 -5.32 0.35 20.04
N ASP A 46 -6.08 -0.61 19.50
CA ASP A 46 -6.57 -1.78 20.25
C ASP A 46 -5.77 -3.07 20.03
N VAL A 47 -4.63 -3.07 19.32
CA VAL A 47 -3.85 -4.32 19.10
C VAL A 47 -2.70 -4.44 20.08
N ALA A 48 -2.59 -5.62 20.70
CA ALA A 48 -1.38 -6.05 21.38
C ALA A 48 -0.30 -6.41 20.35
N VAL A 49 0.38 -5.40 19.80
CA VAL A 49 1.60 -5.58 18.98
C VAL A 49 2.81 -5.31 19.86
N ALA A 50 3.88 -6.09 19.66
CA ALA A 50 5.15 -5.88 20.35
C ALA A 50 5.74 -4.47 20.11
N ASP A 51 5.53 -3.91 18.91
CA ASP A 51 5.97 -2.57 18.54
C ASP A 51 4.89 -1.82 17.74
N PRO A 52 3.96 -1.12 18.41
CA PRO A 52 2.91 -0.37 17.74
C PRO A 52 3.42 0.87 17.00
N GLU A 53 4.54 1.46 17.43
CA GLU A 53 5.13 2.63 16.76
C GLU A 53 5.76 2.25 15.43
N GLU A 54 6.44 1.11 15.38
CA GLU A 54 6.97 0.56 14.13
C GLU A 54 5.84 0.23 13.15
N VAL A 55 4.74 -0.36 13.61
CA VAL A 55 3.57 -0.61 12.75
C VAL A 55 2.96 0.69 12.24
N ARG A 56 2.81 1.74 13.07
CA ARG A 56 2.35 3.07 12.62
C ARG A 56 3.27 3.64 11.55
N ARG A 57 4.58 3.56 11.77
CA ARG A 57 5.59 4.07 10.83
C ARG A 57 5.51 3.35 9.49
N LEU A 58 5.40 2.03 9.49
CA LEU A 58 5.29 1.21 8.29
C LEU A 58 3.97 1.48 7.55
N LEU A 59 2.84 1.58 8.25
CA LEU A 59 1.55 1.94 7.65
C LEU A 59 1.57 3.34 7.02
N ALA A 60 2.15 4.33 7.71
CA ALA A 60 2.33 5.67 7.15
C ALA A 60 3.24 5.66 5.91
N TYR A 61 4.29 4.84 5.92
CA TYR A 61 5.17 4.65 4.78
C TYR A 61 4.47 3.96 3.60
N ALA A 62 3.62 2.97 3.86
CA ALA A 62 2.80 2.30 2.85
C ALA A 62 1.83 3.30 2.18
N VAL A 63 1.11 4.10 2.97
CA VAL A 63 0.21 5.16 2.44
C VAL A 63 0.98 6.16 1.57
N LYS A 64 2.14 6.63 2.04
CA LYS A 64 2.99 7.55 1.28
C LYS A 64 3.44 6.93 -0.06
N SER A 65 3.80 5.65 -0.04
CA SER A 65 4.25 4.92 -1.23
C SER A 65 3.11 4.68 -2.22
N LEU A 66 1.91 4.33 -1.74
CA LEU A 66 0.70 4.21 -2.57
C LEU A 66 0.33 5.52 -3.25
N ARG A 67 0.35 6.65 -2.54
CA ARG A 67 0.12 7.98 -3.15
C ARG A 67 1.18 8.35 -4.19
N ALA A 68 2.43 7.95 -3.97
CA ALA A 68 3.49 8.15 -4.96
C ALA A 68 3.29 7.25 -6.19
N ALA A 69 2.82 6.02 -6.01
CA ALA A 69 2.44 5.13 -7.10
C ALA A 69 1.24 5.70 -7.88
N GLU A 70 0.24 6.26 -7.19
CA GLU A 70 -0.92 6.93 -7.78
C GLU A 70 -0.49 8.08 -8.70
N LYS A 71 0.44 8.93 -8.23
CA LYS A 71 1.01 10.00 -9.06
C LYS A 71 1.73 9.48 -10.30
N ALA A 72 2.49 8.39 -10.16
CA ALA A 72 3.18 7.77 -11.30
C ALA A 72 2.18 7.18 -12.30
N ALA A 73 1.12 6.52 -11.82
CA ALA A 73 0.03 6.03 -12.66
C ALA A 73 -0.70 7.16 -13.37
N ARG A 74 -1.02 8.26 -12.66
CA ARG A 74 -1.66 9.43 -13.27
C ARG A 74 -0.80 9.99 -14.41
N ALA A 75 0.50 10.18 -14.17
CA ALA A 75 1.43 10.64 -15.19
C ALA A 75 1.47 9.70 -16.41
N HIS A 76 1.44 8.38 -16.21
CA HIS A 76 1.37 7.42 -17.32
C HIS A 76 0.13 7.61 -18.20
N HIS A 77 -1.04 7.78 -17.56
CA HIS A 77 -2.33 7.88 -18.24
C HIS A 77 -2.56 9.26 -18.87
N SER A 78 -2.07 10.35 -18.26
CA SER A 78 -2.34 11.73 -18.70
C SER A 78 -1.22 12.37 -19.52
N ASP A 79 0.03 11.93 -19.39
CA ASP A 79 1.20 12.57 -20.01
C ASP A 79 2.00 11.58 -20.88
N PRO A 80 1.90 11.69 -22.22
CA PRO A 80 2.70 10.90 -23.15
C PRO A 80 4.22 11.01 -22.94
N ALA A 81 4.72 12.17 -22.50
CA ALA A 81 6.15 12.40 -22.28
C ALA A 81 6.67 11.75 -20.98
N GLY A 82 5.79 11.54 -19.99
CA GLY A 82 6.08 10.83 -18.75
C GLY A 82 6.07 9.29 -18.86
N ARG A 83 5.60 8.75 -19.99
CA ARG A 83 5.44 7.30 -20.21
C ARG A 83 6.72 6.46 -20.09
N PRO A 84 7.92 6.88 -20.52
CA PRO A 84 9.11 6.03 -20.45
C PRO A 84 9.54 5.67 -19.02
N LEU A 85 9.34 6.59 -18.07
CA LEU A 85 9.79 6.41 -16.68
C LEU A 85 8.66 6.05 -15.72
N SER A 86 7.40 6.27 -16.10
CA SER A 86 6.25 6.01 -15.23
C SER A 86 6.06 4.54 -14.81
N PRO A 87 6.33 3.51 -15.65
CA PRO A 87 6.24 2.10 -15.22
C PRO A 87 7.28 1.77 -14.15
N VAL A 88 8.53 2.21 -14.35
CA VAL A 88 9.62 1.97 -13.38
C VAL A 88 9.34 2.68 -12.06
N ARG A 89 8.90 3.95 -12.13
CA ARG A 89 8.51 4.72 -10.93
C ARG A 89 7.33 4.08 -10.23
N PHE A 90 6.32 3.63 -10.97
CA PHE A 90 5.18 2.93 -10.43
C PHE A 90 5.61 1.65 -9.71
N ALA A 91 6.34 0.76 -10.38
CA ALA A 91 6.80 -0.51 -9.83
C ALA A 91 7.62 -0.32 -8.54
N LEU A 92 8.54 0.66 -8.51
CA LEU A 92 9.33 0.98 -7.33
C LEU A 92 8.44 1.42 -6.14
N LYS A 93 7.42 2.25 -6.40
CA LYS A 93 6.54 2.78 -5.35
C LYS A 93 5.52 1.75 -4.88
N ALA A 94 4.95 0.97 -5.80
CA ALA A 94 4.07 -0.14 -5.47
C ALA A 94 4.82 -1.20 -4.65
N GLY A 95 6.03 -1.59 -5.06
CA GLY A 95 6.87 -2.53 -4.31
C GLY A 95 7.29 -2.01 -2.93
N SER A 96 7.54 -0.70 -2.80
CA SER A 96 7.80 -0.09 -1.48
C SER A 96 6.58 -0.16 -0.55
N ALA A 97 5.37 -0.01 -1.09
CA ALA A 97 4.14 -0.17 -0.32
C ALA A 97 3.90 -1.65 0.04
N ASP A 98 4.16 -2.56 -0.90
CA ASP A 98 4.01 -4.00 -0.73
C ASP A 98 4.88 -4.51 0.42
N GLY A 99 6.19 -4.25 0.38
CA GLY A 99 7.12 -4.68 1.43
C GLY A 99 6.79 -4.09 2.81
N ALA A 100 6.30 -2.85 2.86
CA ALA A 100 5.87 -2.25 4.12
C ALA A 100 4.62 -2.93 4.70
N LEU A 101 3.66 -3.30 3.85
CA LEU A 101 2.48 -4.06 4.27
C LEU A 101 2.83 -5.49 4.67
N GLU A 102 3.78 -6.13 3.97
CA GLU A 102 4.30 -7.45 4.33
C GLU A 102 4.90 -7.43 5.74
N SER A 103 5.79 -6.47 6.03
CA SER A 103 6.36 -6.30 7.38
C SER A 103 5.30 -6.03 8.45
N VAL A 104 4.27 -5.21 8.14
CA VAL A 104 3.16 -4.98 9.09
C VAL A 104 2.40 -6.29 9.36
N LEU A 105 2.07 -7.06 8.33
CA LEU A 105 1.36 -8.32 8.48
C LEU A 105 2.17 -9.37 9.25
N GLU A 106 3.50 -9.37 9.09
CA GLU A 106 4.41 -10.21 9.89
C GLU A 106 4.43 -9.79 11.36
N LEU A 107 4.50 -8.48 11.65
CA LEU A 107 4.48 -7.94 13.02
C LEU A 107 3.15 -8.16 13.73
N LEU A 108 2.04 -8.18 12.98
CA LEU A 108 0.73 -8.55 13.48
C LEU A 108 0.58 -10.06 13.68
N GLY A 109 1.47 -10.89 13.10
CA GLY A 109 1.46 -12.34 13.25
C GLY A 109 0.32 -13.06 12.48
N PRO A 110 0.43 -14.39 12.34
CA PRO A 110 -0.56 -15.19 11.59
C PRO A 110 -1.87 -15.46 12.36
N GLY A 111 -1.92 -15.15 13.66
CA GLY A 111 -3.05 -15.44 14.54
C GLY A 111 -4.06 -14.31 14.74
N ASN A 112 -3.86 -13.17 14.08
CA ASN A 112 -4.78 -12.02 14.11
C ASN A 112 -5.56 -11.85 12.80
#